data_AF-A0A6L2ZZM3-F1
#
_entry.id   AF-A0A6L2ZZM3-F1
#
_cell.length_a   1.000
_cell.length_b   1.000
_cell.length_c   1.000
_cell.angle_alpha   90.00
_cell.angle_beta   90.00
_cell.angle_gamma   90.00
#
_symmetry.space_group_name_H-M   'P 1'
#
loop_
_entity.id
_entity.type
_entity.pdbx_description
1 polymer ?
#
loop_
_entity_poly.entity_id
_entity_poly.type
_entity_poly.pdbx_seq_one_letter_code
_entity_poly.pdbx_strand_id
1 'polypeptide(L)'
;MESKSRKKLLFNALRIGVCVAGLYLVVRGVSWSDVATLPDGRTFVGRIAEDEAADTFSVTASGAGPVQTLPRTYPPAEGSDKPGKADIHYGLRTTLSQAKIAVLIAALFVFAPGTFIQGKRFQWMLRAQQIDIGYWESLKLCYVGNFLNFAYAIGGTAGDMYKMYCVARHAKRKTESIMSVLLDRVAGLVGLVLLVGVMALFTPKLAAFRPVLGGILLAGVVGGFLYFWGPVRRRVPTGLLSRLPKIDYLRKIDQTACNLVRHRWLTAGAIVSTMLLQVFCTGSYVVTAAALGFQIPGIGTVFEFFAYFGTGWVITVIPISVQGAGAVELFYVEVFRDYGSVSQILCLALAVRVVQIVSSLPGAVLFFLGAHHLPTPQEMEALEGSEG
;
A
#
# COMPACT_ATOMS: atom_id res chain seq x y z
N MET A 1 33.02 -15.08 5.60
CA MET A 1 31.67 -15.14 5.01
C MET A 1 30.56 -15.45 6.03
N GLU A 2 30.80 -16.31 7.02
CA GLU A 2 29.79 -16.72 8.03
C GLU A 2 29.15 -15.57 8.84
N SER A 3 29.92 -14.59 9.32
CA SER A 3 29.38 -13.50 10.15
C SER A 3 28.31 -12.65 9.43
N LYS A 4 28.48 -12.39 8.13
CA LYS A 4 27.48 -11.70 7.30
C LYS A 4 26.23 -12.56 7.08
N SER A 5 26.40 -13.87 6.89
CA SER A 5 25.28 -14.81 6.74
C SER A 5 24.47 -14.92 8.03
N ARG A 6 25.13 -15.02 9.19
CA ARG A 6 24.49 -15.10 10.50
C ARG A 6 23.71 -13.83 10.86
N LYS A 7 24.24 -12.65 10.56
CA LYS A 7 23.53 -11.37 10.74
C LYS A 7 22.29 -11.26 9.85
N LYS A 8 22.38 -11.70 8.58
CA LYS A 8 21.21 -11.76 7.68
C LYS A 8 20.15 -12.74 8.18
N LEU A 9 20.57 -13.90 8.67
CA LEU A 9 19.67 -14.92 9.22
C LEU A 9 18.93 -14.39 10.46
N LEU A 10 19.66 -13.78 11.41
CA LEU A 10 19.09 -13.17 12.62
C LEU A 10 18.11 -12.04 12.29
N PHE A 11 18.46 -11.18 11.32
CA PHE A 11 17.58 -10.12 10.88
C PHE A 11 16.29 -10.67 10.24
N ASN A 12 16.38 -11.70 9.40
CA ASN A 12 15.21 -12.35 8.82
C ASN A 12 14.36 -13.05 9.89
N ALA A 13 14.99 -13.73 10.86
CA ALA A 13 14.28 -14.36 11.97
C ALA A 13 13.51 -13.34 12.82
N LEU A 14 14.11 -12.18 13.10
CA LEU A 14 13.43 -11.08 13.80
C LEU A 14 12.20 -10.59 13.02
N ARG A 15 12.33 -10.36 11.71
CA ARG A 15 11.22 -9.92 10.84
C ARG A 15 10.07 -10.92 10.82
N ILE A 16 10.39 -12.21 10.76
CA ILE A 16 9.40 -13.29 10.84
C ILE A 16 8.76 -13.28 12.23
N GLY A 17 9.54 -13.13 13.30
CA GLY A 17 9.02 -13.03 14.67
C GLY A 17 8.02 -11.88 14.85
N VAL A 18 8.32 -10.68 14.32
CA VAL A 18 7.40 -9.54 14.34
C VAL A 18 6.12 -9.84 13.53
N CYS A 19 6.25 -10.49 12.37
CA CYS A 19 5.11 -10.91 11.56
C CYS A 19 4.20 -11.88 12.32
N VAL A 20 4.77 -12.94 12.92
CA VAL A 20 4.01 -13.94 13.69
C VAL A 20 3.35 -13.31 14.91
N ALA A 21 4.06 -12.46 15.65
CA ALA A 21 3.50 -11.76 16.80
C ALA A 21 2.34 -10.83 16.40
N GLY A 22 2.50 -10.05 15.33
CA GLY A 22 1.45 -9.18 14.82
C GLY A 22 0.21 -9.96 14.37
N LEU A 23 0.41 -11.04 13.61
CA LEU A 23 -0.69 -11.92 13.19
C LEU A 23 -1.36 -12.62 14.38
N TYR A 24 -0.61 -13.03 15.40
CA TYR A 24 -1.17 -13.63 16.61
C TYR A 24 -2.06 -12.65 17.38
N LEU A 25 -1.62 -11.41 17.57
CA LEU A 25 -2.40 -10.36 18.21
C LEU A 25 -3.70 -10.08 17.44
N VAL A 26 -3.60 -10.05 16.12
CA VAL A 26 -4.72 -9.88 15.20
C VAL A 26 -5.72 -11.02 15.33
N VAL A 27 -5.28 -12.28 15.24
CA VAL A 27 -6.14 -13.47 15.32
C VAL A 27 -6.85 -13.56 16.68
N ARG A 28 -6.18 -13.15 17.76
CA ARG A 28 -6.79 -13.11 19.11
C ARG A 28 -7.96 -12.12 19.21
N GLY A 29 -7.98 -11.08 18.38
CA GLY A 29 -9.06 -10.08 18.33
C GLY A 29 -10.23 -10.44 17.42
N VAL A 30 -10.20 -11.57 16.71
CA VAL A 30 -11.24 -11.96 15.75
C VAL A 30 -12.45 -12.56 16.46
N SER A 31 -13.62 -11.95 16.27
CA SER A 31 -14.90 -12.54 16.60
C SER A 31 -15.46 -13.36 15.43
N TRP A 32 -15.80 -14.63 15.67
CA TRP A 32 -16.41 -15.51 14.68
C TRP A 32 -17.91 -15.24 14.47
N SER A 33 -18.57 -14.73 15.51
CA SER A 33 -20.01 -14.43 15.53
C SER A 33 -20.24 -12.91 15.54
N ASP A 34 -21.41 -12.48 15.11
CA ASP A 34 -21.81 -11.06 15.15
C ASP A 34 -22.13 -10.67 16.59
N VAL A 35 -21.85 -9.42 16.94
CA VAL A 35 -22.10 -8.85 18.27
C VAL A 35 -22.89 -7.57 18.11
N ALA A 36 -24.09 -7.50 18.68
CA ALA A 36 -24.86 -6.26 18.80
C ALA A 36 -24.78 -5.75 20.24
N THR A 37 -24.32 -4.52 20.42
CA THR A 37 -24.34 -3.83 21.71
C THR A 37 -25.45 -2.78 21.69
N LEU A 38 -26.44 -2.91 22.57
CA LEU A 38 -27.50 -1.93 22.70
C LEU A 38 -27.02 -0.70 23.47
N PRO A 39 -27.71 0.46 23.32
CA PRO A 39 -27.43 1.67 24.09
C PRO A 39 -27.56 1.49 25.62
N ASP A 40 -28.28 0.47 26.07
CA ASP A 40 -28.43 0.11 27.49
C ASP A 40 -27.30 -0.79 28.03
N GLY A 41 -26.29 -1.09 27.20
CA GLY A 41 -25.13 -1.90 27.56
C GLY A 41 -25.31 -3.41 27.37
N ARG A 42 -26.49 -3.90 26.96
CA ARG A 42 -26.71 -5.33 26.68
C ARG A 42 -26.00 -5.74 25.39
N THR A 43 -25.22 -6.82 25.47
CA THR A 43 -24.54 -7.41 24.32
C THR A 43 -25.22 -8.71 23.89
N PHE A 44 -25.51 -8.82 22.60
CA PHE A 44 -26.08 -10.00 21.98
C PHE A 44 -25.05 -10.60 21.03
N VAL A 45 -24.74 -11.90 21.20
CA VAL A 45 -23.77 -12.62 20.37
C VAL A 45 -24.52 -13.67 19.55
N GLY A 46 -24.44 -13.57 18.22
CA GLY A 46 -25.24 -14.41 17.34
C GLY A 46 -25.04 -14.09 15.87
N ARG A 47 -25.93 -14.60 15.02
CA ARG A 47 -26.03 -14.15 13.62
C ARG A 47 -27.00 -12.97 13.58
N ILE A 48 -26.57 -11.84 13.03
CA ILE A 48 -27.40 -10.65 12.90
C ILE A 48 -27.84 -10.51 11.45
N ALA A 49 -29.15 -10.39 11.23
CA ALA A 49 -29.72 -10.01 9.94
C ALA A 49 -30.52 -8.73 10.12
N GLU A 50 -30.08 -7.67 9.43
CA GLU A 50 -30.75 -6.37 9.42
C GLU A 50 -31.88 -6.34 8.38
N ASP A 51 -33.00 -5.73 8.75
CA ASP A 51 -34.07 -5.33 7.84
C ASP A 51 -34.13 -3.79 7.82
N GLU A 52 -33.51 -3.20 6.79
CA GLU A 52 -33.49 -1.75 6.60
C GLU A 52 -34.88 -1.15 6.36
N ALA A 53 -35.83 -1.93 5.81
CA ALA A 53 -37.18 -1.44 5.54
C ALA A 53 -38.01 -1.32 6.82
N ALA A 54 -37.71 -2.14 7.83
CA ALA A 54 -38.42 -2.18 9.11
C ALA A 54 -37.69 -1.47 10.26
N ASP A 55 -36.48 -0.93 10.04
CA ASP A 55 -35.58 -0.39 11.09
C ASP A 55 -35.36 -1.36 12.27
N THR A 56 -35.27 -2.66 11.96
CA THR A 56 -35.06 -3.73 12.96
C THR A 56 -33.88 -4.61 12.60
N PHE A 57 -33.30 -5.27 13.59
CA PHE A 57 -32.32 -6.33 13.40
C PHE A 57 -32.75 -7.58 14.16
N SER A 58 -32.55 -8.74 13.54
CA SER A 58 -32.83 -10.04 14.16
C SER A 58 -31.52 -10.67 14.64
N VAL A 59 -31.50 -11.10 15.90
CA VAL A 59 -30.38 -11.83 16.51
C VAL A 59 -30.77 -13.29 16.63
N THR A 60 -30.02 -14.16 15.95
CA THR A 60 -30.07 -15.60 16.18
C THR A 60 -28.90 -15.99 17.07
N ALA A 61 -29.17 -16.26 18.35
CA ALA A 61 -28.13 -16.65 19.31
C ALA A 61 -27.34 -17.88 18.83
N SER A 62 -26.04 -17.92 19.14
CA SER A 62 -25.12 -18.99 18.74
C SER A 62 -25.43 -20.30 19.49
N GLY A 63 -26.52 -20.97 19.12
CA GLY A 63 -27.02 -22.22 19.70
C GLY A 63 -28.54 -22.21 19.82
N ALA A 64 -29.24 -22.58 18.73
CA ALA A 64 -30.69 -22.90 18.64
C ALA A 64 -31.68 -22.07 19.51
N GLY A 65 -31.34 -20.83 19.86
CA GLY A 65 -32.21 -19.93 20.60
C GLY A 65 -33.23 -19.26 19.68
N PRO A 66 -34.37 -18.80 20.23
CA PRO A 66 -35.38 -18.08 19.44
C PRO A 66 -34.77 -16.82 18.82
N VAL A 67 -35.14 -16.55 17.56
CA VAL A 67 -34.77 -15.32 16.85
C VAL A 67 -35.41 -14.14 17.57
N GLN A 68 -34.60 -13.21 18.09
CA GLN A 68 -35.10 -11.98 18.73
C GLN A 68 -34.98 -10.82 17.74
N THR A 69 -36.11 -10.21 17.40
CA THR A 69 -36.17 -8.99 16.58
C THR A 69 -36.13 -7.77 17.50
N LEU A 70 -35.12 -6.93 17.32
CA LEU A 70 -34.89 -5.73 18.12
C LEU A 70 -34.90 -4.48 17.22
N PRO A 71 -35.43 -3.34 17.70
CA PRO A 71 -35.36 -2.08 16.97
C PRO A 71 -33.92 -1.58 16.88
N ARG A 72 -33.56 -0.97 15.76
CA ARG A 72 -32.21 -0.42 15.49
C ARG A 72 -32.02 0.94 16.16
N THR A 73 -33.09 1.71 16.26
CA THR A 73 -33.13 3.03 16.87
C THR A 73 -33.88 2.98 18.20
N TYR A 74 -33.21 3.37 19.27
CA TYR A 74 -33.78 3.50 20.60
C TYR A 74 -34.04 4.98 20.92
N PRO A 75 -35.08 5.28 21.74
CA PRO A 75 -35.28 6.63 22.25
C PRO A 75 -34.00 7.09 23.00
N PRO A 76 -33.73 8.41 23.01
CA PRO A 76 -32.55 8.97 23.65
C PRO A 76 -32.45 8.55 25.12
N ALA A 77 -31.25 8.21 25.58
CA ALA A 77 -31.00 8.00 27.00
C ALA A 77 -31.16 9.32 27.77
N GLU A 78 -31.60 9.25 29.03
CA GLU A 78 -31.80 10.43 29.88
C GLU A 78 -30.56 11.33 29.87
N GLY A 79 -30.71 12.56 29.36
CA GLY A 79 -29.63 13.56 29.24
C GLY A 79 -28.93 13.63 27.87
N SER A 80 -29.41 12.92 26.84
CA SER A 80 -28.88 13.02 25.47
C SER A 80 -29.94 13.44 24.45
N ASP A 81 -29.62 14.40 23.57
CA ASP A 81 -30.52 14.86 22.49
C ASP A 81 -30.52 13.93 21.25
N LYS A 82 -29.67 12.90 21.23
CA LYS A 82 -29.51 11.99 20.08
C LYS A 82 -30.12 10.62 20.37
N PRO A 83 -30.93 10.07 19.45
CA PRO A 83 -31.45 8.71 19.60
C PRO A 83 -30.29 7.71 19.68
N GLY A 84 -30.35 6.79 20.64
CA GLY A 84 -29.36 5.73 20.82
C GLY A 84 -29.47 4.73 19.68
N LYS A 85 -28.37 4.41 19.00
CA LYS A 85 -28.34 3.36 17.97
C LYS A 85 -27.64 2.13 18.50
N ALA A 86 -28.16 0.94 18.18
CA ALA A 86 -27.45 -0.29 18.46
C ALA A 86 -26.14 -0.34 17.67
N ASP A 87 -25.04 -0.62 18.36
CA ASP A 87 -23.72 -0.76 17.77
C ASP A 87 -23.51 -2.21 17.32
N ILE A 88 -23.58 -2.44 16.00
CA ILE A 88 -23.58 -3.77 15.40
C ILE A 88 -22.21 -4.06 14.81
N HIS A 89 -21.54 -5.06 15.37
CA HIS A 89 -20.23 -5.54 14.95
C HIS A 89 -20.37 -6.89 14.26
N TYR A 90 -20.21 -6.91 12.94
CA TYR A 90 -20.27 -8.15 12.18
C TYR A 90 -19.03 -9.02 12.42
N GLY A 91 -19.24 -10.31 12.60
CA GLY A 91 -18.21 -11.33 12.68
C GLY A 91 -17.65 -11.70 11.30
N LEU A 92 -16.57 -12.49 11.31
CA LEU A 92 -15.85 -12.86 10.09
C LEU A 92 -16.75 -13.57 9.05
N ARG A 93 -17.61 -14.50 9.52
CA ARG A 93 -18.48 -15.31 8.66
C ARG A 93 -19.55 -14.46 7.97
N THR A 94 -20.21 -13.59 8.73
CA THR A 94 -21.28 -12.75 8.19
C THR A 94 -20.71 -11.73 7.21
N THR A 95 -19.59 -11.09 7.55
CA THR A 95 -18.89 -10.14 6.67
C THR A 95 -18.54 -10.77 5.31
N LEU A 96 -18.00 -12.00 5.30
CA LEU A 96 -17.68 -12.70 4.06
C LEU A 96 -18.95 -13.11 3.28
N SER A 97 -20.02 -13.50 3.97
CA SER A 97 -21.28 -13.91 3.33
C SER A 97 -22.08 -12.74 2.75
N GLN A 98 -21.96 -11.56 3.34
CA GLN A 98 -22.63 -10.33 2.90
C GLN A 98 -21.77 -9.54 1.91
N ALA A 99 -20.51 -9.93 1.69
CA ALA A 99 -19.62 -9.28 0.76
C ALA A 99 -20.24 -9.27 -0.64
N LYS A 100 -20.42 -8.08 -1.21
CA LYS A 100 -21.00 -7.93 -2.54
C LYS A 100 -19.96 -8.31 -3.60
N ILE A 101 -20.00 -9.56 -4.06
CA ILE A 101 -19.03 -10.11 -5.04
C ILE A 101 -18.91 -9.21 -6.28
N ALA A 102 -20.04 -8.70 -6.79
CA ALA A 102 -20.04 -7.77 -7.93
C ALA A 102 -19.21 -6.50 -7.67
N VAL A 103 -19.26 -5.96 -6.44
CA VAL A 103 -18.48 -4.77 -6.05
C VAL A 103 -17.01 -5.12 -5.85
N LEU A 104 -16.68 -6.32 -5.35
CA LEU A 104 -15.30 -6.82 -5.31
C LEU A 104 -14.71 -7.00 -6.71
N ILE A 105 -15.50 -7.49 -7.67
CA ILE A 105 -15.11 -7.56 -9.08
C ILE A 105 -14.88 -6.15 -9.63
N ALA A 106 -15.76 -5.19 -9.32
CA ALA A 106 -15.55 -3.80 -9.70
C ALA A 106 -14.25 -3.22 -9.10
N ALA A 107 -13.89 -3.58 -7.85
CA ALA A 107 -12.62 -3.17 -7.25
C ALA A 107 -11.41 -3.66 -8.06
N LEU A 108 -11.44 -4.88 -8.61
CA LEU A 108 -10.39 -5.37 -9.50
C LEU A 108 -10.27 -4.52 -10.77
N PHE A 109 -11.40 -4.14 -11.38
CA PHE A 109 -11.41 -3.28 -12.56
C PHE A 109 -10.90 -1.86 -12.26
N VAL A 110 -11.21 -1.32 -11.08
CA VAL A 110 -10.68 -0.01 -10.63
C VAL A 110 -9.17 -0.08 -10.38
N PHE A 111 -8.65 -1.23 -9.93
CA PHE A 111 -7.22 -1.42 -9.71
C PHE A 111 -6.43 -1.50 -11.03
N ALA A 112 -6.99 -2.15 -12.06
CA ALA A 112 -6.29 -2.49 -13.30
C ALA A 112 -5.60 -1.30 -13.98
N PRO A 113 -6.22 -0.11 -14.17
CA PRO A 113 -5.58 1.07 -14.75
C PRO A 113 -4.26 1.46 -14.07
N GLY A 114 -4.15 1.23 -12.75
CA GLY A 114 -2.93 1.51 -11.99
C GLY A 114 -1.71 0.78 -12.56
N THR A 115 -1.86 -0.50 -12.92
CA THR A 115 -0.75 -1.30 -13.49
C THR A 115 -0.38 -0.85 -14.90
N PHE A 116 -1.34 -0.41 -15.71
CA PHE A 116 -1.07 0.16 -17.05
C PHE A 116 -0.28 1.47 -16.96
N ILE A 117 -0.67 2.35 -16.03
CA ILE A 117 0.05 3.59 -15.73
C ILE A 117 1.47 3.27 -15.24
N GLN A 118 1.62 2.27 -14.38
CA GLN A 118 2.93 1.78 -13.93
C GLN A 118 3.82 1.36 -15.10
N GLY A 119 3.28 0.58 -16.05
CA GLY A 119 3.98 0.16 -17.25
C GLY A 119 4.42 1.33 -18.13
N LYS A 120 3.59 2.37 -18.26
CA LYS A 120 3.94 3.55 -19.05
C LYS A 120 5.01 4.40 -18.37
N ARG A 121 4.89 4.61 -17.05
CA ARG A 121 5.89 5.30 -16.24
C ARG A 121 7.25 4.61 -16.35
N PHE A 122 7.27 3.29 -16.21
CA PHE A 122 8.50 2.51 -16.32
C PHE A 122 9.13 2.63 -17.72
N GLN A 123 8.31 2.63 -18.79
CA GLN A 123 8.80 2.86 -20.15
C GLN A 123 9.44 4.24 -20.31
N TRP A 124 8.82 5.29 -19.79
CA TRP A 124 9.37 6.65 -19.84
C TRP A 124 10.71 6.75 -19.13
N MET A 125 10.85 6.09 -17.97
CA MET A 125 12.09 6.04 -17.22
C MET A 125 13.21 5.36 -18.01
N LEU A 126 12.91 4.26 -18.70
CA LEU A 126 13.89 3.53 -19.51
C LEU A 126 14.31 4.30 -20.77
N ARG A 127 13.36 4.96 -21.44
CA ARG A 127 13.68 5.83 -22.58
C ARG A 127 14.56 7.01 -22.19
N ALA A 128 14.39 7.55 -20.99
CA ALA A 128 15.28 8.60 -20.48
C ALA A 128 16.74 8.12 -20.35
N GLN A 129 16.96 6.81 -20.29
CA GLN A 129 18.28 6.18 -20.26
C GLN A 129 18.74 5.63 -21.61
N GLN A 130 18.09 6.02 -22.72
CA GLN A 130 18.39 5.51 -24.06
C GLN A 130 18.16 3.99 -24.19
N ILE A 131 17.26 3.42 -23.38
CA ILE A 131 16.83 2.03 -23.47
C ILE A 131 15.46 2.02 -24.13
N ASP A 132 15.43 1.66 -25.41
CA ASP A 132 14.18 1.58 -26.18
C ASP A 132 13.53 0.23 -26.01
N ILE A 133 12.48 0.21 -25.19
CA ILE A 133 11.56 -0.93 -25.07
C ILE A 133 10.14 -0.53 -25.45
N GLY A 134 9.39 -1.49 -25.98
CA GLY A 134 7.97 -1.32 -26.27
C GLY A 134 7.14 -1.12 -25.00
N TYR A 135 5.99 -0.46 -25.12
CA TYR A 135 5.08 -0.26 -23.98
C TYR A 135 4.58 -1.60 -23.41
N TRP A 136 4.22 -2.54 -24.29
CA TRP A 136 3.74 -3.85 -23.90
C TRP A 136 4.80 -4.70 -23.20
N GLU A 137 6.05 -4.58 -23.61
CA GLU A 137 7.17 -5.25 -22.95
C GLU A 137 7.42 -4.67 -21.56
N SER A 138 7.41 -3.34 -21.44
CA SER A 138 7.45 -2.64 -20.15
C SER A 138 6.31 -3.07 -19.21
N LEU A 139 5.10 -3.22 -19.75
CA LEU A 139 3.93 -3.67 -19.00
C LEU A 139 4.07 -5.12 -18.55
N LYS A 140 4.54 -6.03 -19.41
CA LYS A 140 4.83 -7.43 -19.05
C LYS A 140 5.84 -7.51 -17.90
N LEU A 141 6.94 -6.75 -18.00
CA LEU A 141 7.95 -6.63 -16.94
C LEU A 141 7.35 -6.10 -15.63
N CYS A 142 6.39 -5.17 -15.69
CA CYS A 142 5.68 -4.68 -14.51
C CYS A 142 4.76 -5.73 -13.88
N TYR A 143 4.00 -6.48 -14.67
CA TYR A 143 3.17 -7.57 -14.16
C TYR A 143 4.01 -8.68 -13.52
N VAL A 144 5.07 -9.15 -14.19
CA VAL A 144 5.99 -10.15 -13.64
C VAL A 144 6.65 -9.63 -12.37
N GLY A 145 7.12 -8.38 -12.36
CA GLY A 145 7.69 -7.77 -11.16
C GLY A 145 6.70 -7.67 -10.00
N ASN A 146 5.45 -7.26 -10.25
CA ASN A 146 4.41 -7.20 -9.22
C ASN A 146 4.10 -8.60 -8.66
N PHE A 147 4.02 -9.62 -9.52
CA PHE A 147 3.86 -11.00 -9.07
C PHE A 147 5.04 -11.48 -8.21
N LEU A 148 6.28 -11.23 -8.65
CA LEU A 148 7.48 -11.62 -7.89
C LEU A 148 7.57 -10.91 -6.53
N ASN A 149 7.11 -9.66 -6.43
CA ASN A 149 7.02 -8.95 -5.16
C ASN A 149 6.08 -9.66 -4.17
N PHE A 150 5.02 -10.31 -4.66
CA PHE A 150 4.12 -11.12 -3.83
C PHE A 150 4.67 -12.52 -3.55
N ALA A 151 5.16 -13.21 -4.58
CA ALA A 151 5.61 -14.59 -4.49
C ALA A 151 6.89 -14.76 -3.66
N TYR A 152 7.80 -13.81 -3.72
CA TYR A 152 9.05 -13.85 -2.97
C TYR A 152 8.96 -12.99 -1.71
N ALA A 153 8.77 -13.66 -0.56
CA ALA A 153 8.70 -13.05 0.77
C ALA A 153 9.99 -12.33 1.22
N ILE A 154 11.11 -12.53 0.52
CA ILE A 154 12.42 -11.93 0.86
C ILE A 154 12.48 -10.50 0.29
N GLY A 155 11.70 -9.61 0.92
CA GLY A 155 11.63 -8.17 0.64
C GLY A 155 10.78 -7.84 -0.59
N GLY A 156 9.81 -6.92 -0.45
CA GLY A 156 8.95 -6.42 -1.54
C GLY A 156 9.67 -5.62 -2.64
N THR A 157 10.93 -5.96 -2.86
CA THR A 157 11.90 -5.46 -3.84
C THR A 157 12.29 -6.52 -4.86
N ALA A 158 11.85 -7.78 -4.74
CA ALA A 158 12.20 -8.87 -5.66
C ALA A 158 11.83 -8.55 -7.12
N GLY A 159 10.66 -7.94 -7.34
CA GLY A 159 10.21 -7.48 -8.64
C GLY A 159 11.02 -6.33 -9.21
N ASP A 160 11.55 -5.44 -8.37
CA ASP A 160 12.44 -4.38 -8.84
C ASP A 160 13.83 -4.91 -9.16
N MET A 161 14.32 -5.87 -8.37
CA MET A 161 15.57 -6.59 -8.67
C MET A 161 15.48 -7.31 -10.01
N TYR A 162 14.34 -7.94 -10.28
CA TYR A 162 14.06 -8.55 -11.57
C TYR A 162 14.11 -7.53 -12.72
N LYS A 163 13.42 -6.38 -12.56
CA LYS A 163 13.48 -5.29 -13.55
C LYS A 163 14.91 -4.77 -13.74
N MET A 164 15.65 -4.53 -12.65
CA MET A 164 17.05 -4.09 -12.68
C MET A 164 17.91 -5.05 -13.49
N TYR A 165 17.74 -6.36 -13.30
CA TYR A 165 18.46 -7.38 -14.06
C TYR A 165 18.13 -7.33 -15.56
N CYS A 166 16.83 -7.32 -15.93
CA CYS A 166 16.42 -7.28 -17.33
C CYS A 166 16.94 -6.02 -18.05
N VAL A 167 16.94 -4.88 -17.37
CA VAL A 167 17.41 -3.62 -17.93
C VAL A 167 18.94 -3.59 -18.02
N ALA A 168 19.65 -4.10 -17.01
CA ALA A 168 21.12 -4.17 -17.00
C ALA A 168 21.68 -5.03 -18.16
N ARG A 169 20.93 -6.03 -18.66
CA ARG A 169 21.33 -6.82 -19.83
C ARG A 169 21.34 -6.01 -21.13
N HIS A 170 20.50 -4.98 -21.25
CA HIS A 170 20.34 -4.18 -22.46
C HIS A 170 21.04 -2.81 -22.37
N ALA A 171 21.48 -2.41 -21.18
CA ALA A 171 22.12 -1.14 -20.94
C ALA A 171 23.64 -1.19 -21.20
N LYS A 172 24.16 -0.22 -21.96
CA LYS A 172 25.62 -0.02 -22.11
C LYS A 172 26.31 0.36 -20.80
N ARG A 173 25.57 0.95 -19.85
CA ARG A 173 26.05 1.39 -18.52
C ARG A 173 25.20 0.76 -17.42
N LYS A 174 25.59 -0.45 -17.00
CA LYS A 174 24.82 -1.32 -16.10
C LYS A 174 24.54 -0.66 -14.74
N THR A 175 25.54 -0.05 -14.12
CA THR A 175 25.40 0.64 -12.82
C THR A 175 24.42 1.83 -12.86
N GLU A 176 24.43 2.64 -13.93
CA GLU A 176 23.48 3.76 -14.08
C GLU A 176 22.04 3.28 -14.30
N SER A 177 21.87 2.12 -14.92
CA SER A 177 20.57 1.48 -15.13
C SER A 177 19.98 0.88 -13.85
N ILE A 178 20.80 0.27 -13.00
CA ILE A 178 20.34 -0.23 -11.68
C ILE A 178 19.86 0.94 -10.81
N MET A 179 20.60 2.04 -10.82
CA MET A 179 20.25 3.24 -10.04
C MET A 179 18.95 3.92 -10.49
N SER A 180 18.54 3.80 -11.75
CA SER A 180 17.26 4.39 -12.20
C SER A 180 16.04 3.66 -11.67
N VAL A 181 16.09 2.33 -11.54
CA VAL A 181 14.99 1.57 -10.93
C VAL A 181 14.86 1.93 -9.45
N LEU A 182 15.98 2.14 -8.76
CA LEU A 182 15.97 2.64 -7.39
C LEU A 182 15.36 4.05 -7.30
N LEU A 183 15.73 4.94 -8.22
CA LEU A 183 15.14 6.28 -8.30
C LEU A 183 13.63 6.25 -8.62
N ASP A 184 13.15 5.33 -9.45
CA ASP A 184 11.71 5.12 -9.70
C ASP A 184 10.99 4.73 -8.40
N ARG A 185 11.62 3.89 -7.58
CA ARG A 185 11.09 3.54 -6.25
C ARG A 185 11.07 4.71 -5.28
N VAL A 186 12.12 5.52 -5.24
CA VAL A 186 12.15 6.73 -4.40
C VAL A 186 11.10 7.73 -4.87
N ALA A 187 10.99 7.99 -6.17
CA ALA A 187 9.96 8.87 -6.73
C ALA A 187 8.55 8.34 -6.44
N GLY A 188 8.36 7.02 -6.51
CA GLY A 188 7.12 6.34 -6.14
C GLY A 188 6.73 6.57 -4.67
N LEU A 189 7.70 6.43 -3.76
CA LEU A 189 7.51 6.65 -2.33
C LEU A 189 7.24 8.12 -2.00
N VAL A 190 7.99 9.04 -2.61
CA VAL A 190 7.76 10.49 -2.46
C VAL A 190 6.36 10.86 -2.95
N GLY A 191 5.95 10.37 -4.13
CA GLY A 191 4.61 10.59 -4.66
C GLY A 191 3.51 10.04 -3.75
N LEU A 192 3.72 8.87 -3.15
CA LEU A 192 2.80 8.29 -2.15
C LEU A 192 2.71 9.16 -0.89
N VAL A 193 3.84 9.56 -0.30
CA VAL A 193 3.87 10.39 0.92
C VAL A 193 3.21 11.75 0.67
N LEU A 194 3.47 12.37 -0.48
CA LEU A 194 2.81 13.60 -0.88
C LEU A 194 1.30 13.40 -1.03
N LEU A 195 0.86 12.33 -1.68
CA LEU A 195 -0.56 12.03 -1.81
C LEU A 195 -1.22 11.83 -0.44
N VAL A 196 -0.62 11.02 0.44
CA VAL A 196 -1.12 10.79 1.80
C VAL A 196 -1.24 12.10 2.57
N GLY A 197 -0.21 12.95 2.51
CA GLY A 197 -0.25 14.24 3.16
C GLY A 197 -1.34 15.16 2.60
N VAL A 198 -1.49 15.22 1.27
CA VAL A 198 -2.57 16.01 0.65
C VAL A 198 -3.94 15.48 1.09
N MET A 199 -4.16 14.17 1.07
CA MET A 199 -5.42 13.57 1.55
C MET A 199 -5.66 13.87 3.03
N ALA A 200 -4.61 13.81 3.86
CA ALA A 200 -4.66 14.12 5.28
C ALA A 200 -5.05 15.58 5.57
N LEU A 201 -4.74 16.53 4.67
CA LEU A 201 -5.22 17.91 4.80
C LEU A 201 -6.74 18.01 4.69
N PHE A 202 -7.38 17.14 3.90
CA PHE A 202 -8.83 17.15 3.73
C PHE A 202 -9.57 16.27 4.75
N THR A 203 -8.86 15.47 5.54
CA THR A 203 -9.41 14.67 6.63
C THR A 203 -9.97 15.56 7.76
N PRO A 204 -11.26 15.43 8.14
CA PRO A 204 -11.85 16.14 9.26
C PRO A 204 -11.15 15.88 10.60
N LYS A 205 -10.79 14.63 10.90
CA LYS A 205 -10.13 14.26 12.18
C LYS A 205 -8.76 14.93 12.38
N LEU A 206 -8.09 15.32 11.30
CA LEU A 206 -6.77 15.95 11.32
C LEU A 206 -6.84 17.47 11.16
N ALA A 207 -8.04 18.07 11.24
CA ALA A 207 -8.25 19.50 11.02
C ALA A 207 -7.36 20.39 11.90
N ALA A 208 -7.14 20.00 13.15
CA ALA A 208 -6.29 20.72 14.10
C ALA A 208 -4.81 20.74 13.68
N PHE A 209 -4.33 19.72 12.97
CA PHE A 209 -2.93 19.60 12.54
C PHE A 209 -2.69 20.09 11.11
N ARG A 210 -3.73 20.55 10.39
CA ARG A 210 -3.64 21.08 9.02
C ARG A 210 -2.52 22.10 8.79
N PRO A 211 -2.30 23.13 9.63
CA PRO A 211 -1.25 24.10 9.37
C PRO A 211 0.15 23.48 9.44
N VAL A 212 0.36 22.52 10.36
CA VAL A 212 1.64 21.80 10.50
C VAL A 212 1.85 20.84 9.33
N LEU A 213 0.84 20.03 9.00
CA LEU A 213 0.88 19.12 7.86
C LEU A 213 1.10 19.87 6.54
N GLY A 214 0.40 21.00 6.36
CA GLY A 214 0.55 21.88 5.21
C GLY A 214 1.94 22.51 5.15
N GLY A 215 2.49 22.92 6.29
CA GLY A 215 3.85 23.44 6.40
C GLY A 215 4.91 22.39 6.03
N ILE A 216 4.77 21.16 6.51
CA ILE A 216 5.68 20.04 6.17
C ILE A 216 5.61 19.71 4.67
N LEU A 217 4.40 19.63 4.11
CA LEU A 217 4.20 19.37 2.68
C LEU A 217 4.77 20.50 1.83
N LEU A 218 4.50 21.75 2.20
CA LEU A 218 5.04 22.91 1.50
C LEU A 218 6.56 22.91 1.58
N ALA A 219 7.15 22.66 2.75
CA ALA A 219 8.60 22.55 2.90
C ALA A 219 9.20 21.39 2.08
N GLY A 220 8.50 20.25 1.98
CA GLY A 220 8.90 19.13 1.13
C GLY A 220 8.85 19.45 -0.36
N VAL A 221 7.77 20.09 -0.81
CA VAL A 221 7.61 20.52 -2.22
C VAL A 221 8.60 21.61 -2.57
N VAL A 222 8.77 22.63 -1.72
CA VAL A 222 9.72 23.73 -1.90
C VAL A 222 11.15 23.22 -1.80
N GLY A 223 11.47 22.36 -0.83
CA GLY A 223 12.77 21.73 -0.69
C GLY A 223 13.12 20.84 -1.89
N GLY A 224 12.16 20.06 -2.38
CA GLY A 224 12.29 19.31 -3.63
C GLY A 224 12.52 20.25 -4.81
N PHE A 225 11.67 21.26 -4.99
CA PHE A 225 11.80 22.25 -6.06
C PHE A 225 13.17 22.96 -6.03
N LEU A 226 13.64 23.40 -4.86
CA LEU A 226 14.95 24.02 -4.65
C LEU A 226 16.11 23.06 -4.94
N TYR A 227 15.99 21.79 -4.53
CA TYR A 227 16.97 20.74 -4.85
C TYR A 227 17.07 20.51 -6.37
N PHE A 228 15.94 20.56 -7.08
CA PHE A 228 15.87 20.41 -8.53
C PHE A 228 16.14 21.73 -9.30
N TRP A 229 16.24 22.88 -8.62
CA TRP A 229 16.48 24.18 -9.26
C TRP A 229 17.98 24.39 -9.53
N GLY A 230 18.37 24.24 -10.80
CA GLY A 230 19.76 24.28 -11.27
C GLY A 230 20.67 25.44 -10.80
N PRO A 231 20.20 26.69 -10.57
CA PRO A 231 21.04 27.78 -10.07
C PRO A 231 21.37 27.67 -8.58
N VAL A 232 20.46 27.12 -7.77
CA VAL A 232 20.65 26.95 -6.32
C VAL A 232 21.68 25.86 -6.06
N ARG A 233 21.64 24.77 -6.84
CA ARG A 233 22.60 23.66 -6.74
C ARG A 233 24.03 24.03 -7.13
N ARG A 234 24.23 24.96 -8.08
CA ARG A 234 25.58 25.49 -8.42
C ARG A 234 26.21 26.30 -7.27
N ARG A 235 25.40 26.76 -6.30
CA ARG A 235 25.86 27.51 -5.12
C ARG A 235 26.00 26.66 -3.86
N VAL A 236 25.60 25.38 -3.87
CA VAL A 236 25.83 24.48 -2.75
C VAL A 236 27.27 23.95 -2.86
N PRO A 237 28.20 24.36 -1.97
CA PRO A 237 29.57 23.87 -2.03
C PRO A 237 29.59 22.38 -1.73
N THR A 238 30.20 21.61 -2.63
CA THR A 238 30.42 20.16 -2.52
C THR A 238 31.16 19.72 -1.25
N GLY A 239 31.70 20.65 -0.47
CA GLY A 239 32.35 20.42 0.81
C GLY A 239 31.42 20.06 1.98
N LEU A 240 30.10 20.24 1.87
CA LEU A 240 29.16 19.80 2.91
C LEU A 240 28.83 18.31 2.80
N LEU A 241 28.90 17.74 1.59
CA LEU A 241 28.67 16.31 1.33
C LEU A 241 29.88 15.43 1.67
N SER A 242 31.08 16.00 1.81
CA SER A 242 32.31 15.23 2.07
C SER A 242 32.48 14.78 3.52
N ARG A 243 31.54 15.12 4.42
CA ARG A 243 31.56 14.73 5.85
C ARG A 243 30.67 13.52 6.18
N LEU A 244 29.94 12.98 5.21
CA LEU A 244 29.07 11.82 5.41
C LEU A 244 29.78 10.52 4.96
N PRO A 245 29.75 9.44 5.75
CA PRO A 245 30.30 8.16 5.34
C PRO A 245 29.52 7.57 4.14
N LYS A 246 30.22 7.00 3.15
CA LYS A 246 29.72 6.41 1.87
C LYS A 246 29.46 7.38 0.69
N ILE A 247 30.37 8.34 0.48
CA ILE A 247 30.32 9.35 -0.59
C ILE A 247 30.17 8.77 -2.01
N ASP A 248 30.80 7.65 -2.35
CA ASP A 248 30.80 7.16 -3.74
C ASP A 248 29.44 6.65 -4.22
N TYR A 249 28.67 6.00 -3.34
CA TYR A 249 27.31 5.57 -3.66
C TYR A 249 26.35 6.77 -3.78
N LEU A 250 26.45 7.74 -2.87
CA LEU A 250 25.64 8.96 -2.91
C LEU A 250 25.97 9.82 -4.13
N ARG A 251 27.24 9.87 -4.54
CA ARG A 251 27.70 10.62 -5.73
C ARG A 251 27.24 9.96 -7.03
N LYS A 252 27.23 8.62 -7.10
CA LYS A 252 26.63 7.86 -8.22
C LYS A 252 25.11 8.03 -8.28
N ILE A 253 24.41 8.05 -7.14
CA ILE A 253 22.97 8.35 -7.04
C ILE A 253 22.70 9.79 -7.51
N ASP A 254 23.49 10.77 -7.06
CA ASP A 254 23.37 12.18 -7.43
C ASP A 254 23.65 12.39 -8.93
N GLN A 255 24.67 11.75 -9.50
CA GLN A 255 24.97 11.81 -10.94
C GLN A 255 23.88 11.16 -11.81
N THR A 256 23.30 10.04 -11.36
CA THR A 256 22.19 9.39 -12.08
C THR A 256 20.91 10.21 -11.98
N ALA A 257 20.63 10.78 -10.80
CA ALA A 257 19.57 11.75 -10.60
C ALA A 257 19.78 12.98 -11.50
N CYS A 258 21.01 13.47 -11.69
CA CYS A 258 21.33 14.57 -12.60
C CYS A 258 20.97 14.28 -14.06
N ASN A 259 21.30 13.08 -14.55
CA ASN A 259 20.97 12.68 -15.92
C ASN A 259 19.46 12.57 -16.14
N LEU A 260 18.73 12.10 -15.12
CA LEU A 260 17.27 12.08 -15.15
C LEU A 260 16.64 13.49 -15.09
N VAL A 261 17.25 14.39 -14.30
CA VAL A 261 16.83 15.78 -14.10
C VAL A 261 17.05 16.66 -15.34
N ARG A 262 17.91 16.25 -16.29
CA ARG A 262 18.02 16.94 -17.59
C ARG A 262 16.69 16.93 -18.36
N HIS A 263 15.80 16.00 -18.03
CA HIS A 263 14.43 15.93 -18.54
C HIS A 263 13.39 16.22 -17.44
N ARG A 264 13.35 17.47 -16.95
CA ARG A 264 12.38 17.95 -15.93
C ARG A 264 10.93 17.51 -16.15
N TRP A 265 10.50 17.38 -17.40
CA TRP A 265 9.17 16.92 -17.80
C TRP A 265 8.93 15.42 -17.55
N LEU A 266 9.98 14.60 -17.71
CA LEU A 266 9.92 13.16 -17.45
C LEU A 266 9.80 12.88 -15.94
N THR A 267 10.53 13.62 -15.10
CA THR A 267 10.42 13.50 -13.63
C THR A 267 9.07 13.99 -13.12
N ALA A 268 8.58 15.14 -13.60
CA ALA A 268 7.25 15.63 -13.26
C ALA A 268 6.15 14.64 -13.71
N GLY A 269 6.26 14.10 -14.94
CA GLY A 269 5.38 13.06 -15.45
C GLY A 269 5.42 11.78 -14.60
N ALA A 270 6.58 11.40 -14.07
CA ALA A 270 6.73 10.23 -13.18
C ALA A 270 6.03 10.45 -11.82
N ILE A 271 6.12 11.65 -11.24
CA ILE A 271 5.43 11.97 -9.98
C ILE A 271 3.91 12.02 -10.21
N VAL A 272 3.44 12.72 -11.24
CA VAL A 272 2.01 12.83 -11.56
C VAL A 272 1.41 11.45 -11.88
N SER A 273 2.11 10.64 -12.69
CA SER A 273 1.67 9.26 -12.97
C SER A 273 1.67 8.38 -11.71
N THR A 274 2.56 8.62 -10.76
CA THR A 274 2.53 7.94 -9.46
C THR A 274 1.29 8.35 -8.66
N MET A 275 0.98 9.64 -8.58
CA MET A 275 -0.23 10.09 -7.87
C MET A 275 -1.48 9.52 -8.51
N LEU A 276 -1.56 9.52 -9.85
CA LEU A 276 -2.68 8.95 -10.58
C LEU A 276 -2.81 7.43 -10.36
N LEU A 277 -1.70 6.71 -10.43
CA LEU A 277 -1.65 5.28 -10.11
C LEU A 277 -2.17 5.01 -8.70
N GLN A 278 -1.73 5.79 -7.71
CA GLN A 278 -2.16 5.62 -6.34
C GLN A 278 -3.64 5.95 -6.16
N VAL A 279 -4.19 6.89 -6.93
CA VAL A 279 -5.65 7.15 -6.91
C VAL A 279 -6.44 5.92 -7.36
N PHE A 280 -6.01 5.22 -8.41
CA PHE A 280 -6.66 3.97 -8.84
C PHE A 280 -6.46 2.84 -7.83
N CYS A 281 -5.23 2.63 -7.35
CA CYS A 281 -4.94 1.56 -6.39
C CYS A 281 -5.69 1.76 -5.07
N THR A 282 -5.64 2.96 -4.50
CA THR A 282 -6.34 3.27 -3.25
C THR A 282 -7.85 3.39 -3.43
N GLY A 283 -8.30 3.91 -4.58
CA GLY A 283 -9.72 3.92 -4.95
C GLY A 283 -10.32 2.52 -4.99
N SER A 284 -9.59 1.53 -5.53
CA SER A 284 -9.97 0.12 -5.48
C SER A 284 -10.18 -0.38 -4.04
N TYR A 285 -9.37 0.09 -3.08
CA TYR A 285 -9.50 -0.34 -1.68
C TYR A 285 -10.69 0.31 -0.99
N VAL A 286 -11.02 1.55 -1.33
CA VAL A 286 -12.27 2.19 -0.89
C VAL A 286 -13.48 1.44 -1.43
N VAL A 287 -13.45 1.01 -2.71
CA VAL A 287 -14.49 0.15 -3.29
C VAL A 287 -14.56 -1.20 -2.57
N THR A 288 -13.42 -1.77 -2.18
CA THR A 288 -13.34 -3.01 -1.39
C THR A 288 -13.96 -2.82 0.00
N ALA A 289 -13.72 -1.68 0.66
CA ALA A 289 -14.34 -1.35 1.94
C ALA A 289 -15.87 -1.22 1.81
N ALA A 290 -16.35 -0.55 0.75
CA ALA A 290 -17.77 -0.46 0.45
C ALA A 290 -18.40 -1.85 0.18
N ALA A 291 -17.66 -2.76 -0.47
CA ALA A 291 -18.12 -4.13 -0.73
C ALA A 291 -18.30 -4.95 0.56
N LEU A 292 -17.55 -4.62 1.61
CA LEU A 292 -17.57 -5.28 2.93
C LEU A 292 -18.51 -4.59 3.93
N GLY A 293 -19.28 -3.60 3.50
CA GLY A 293 -20.30 -2.95 4.32
C GLY A 293 -19.80 -1.78 5.16
N PHE A 294 -18.60 -1.24 4.89
CA PHE A 294 -18.14 -0.02 5.56
C PHE A 294 -19.03 1.17 5.15
N GLN A 295 -19.51 1.92 6.14
CA GLN A 295 -20.29 3.13 5.88
C GLN A 295 -19.39 4.27 5.43
N ILE A 296 -19.66 4.82 4.24
CA ILE A 296 -18.93 5.95 3.66
C ILE A 296 -19.93 7.11 3.51
N PRO A 297 -20.19 7.88 4.59
CA PRO A 297 -21.25 8.89 4.61
C PRO A 297 -20.97 10.12 3.74
N GLY A 298 -19.71 10.35 3.34
CA GLY A 298 -19.37 11.47 2.46
C GLY A 298 -17.92 11.48 1.99
N ILE A 299 -17.59 12.49 1.18
CA ILE A 299 -16.26 12.61 0.55
C ILE A 299 -15.12 12.82 1.56
N GLY A 300 -15.40 13.41 2.72
CA GLY A 300 -14.44 13.53 3.82
C GLY A 300 -13.92 12.16 4.27
N THR A 301 -14.82 11.18 4.43
CA THR A 301 -14.47 9.80 4.79
C THR A 301 -13.64 9.11 3.71
N VAL A 302 -13.90 9.42 2.43
CA VAL A 302 -13.08 8.92 1.32
C VAL A 302 -11.65 9.42 1.46
N PHE A 303 -11.44 10.70 1.78
CA PHE A 303 -10.09 11.23 2.01
C PHE A 303 -9.41 10.59 3.23
N GLU A 304 -10.14 10.31 4.30
CA GLU A 304 -9.60 9.58 5.45
C GLU A 304 -9.13 8.18 5.05
N PHE A 305 -9.97 7.44 4.30
CA PHE A 305 -9.64 6.09 3.85
C PHE A 305 -8.42 6.13 2.93
N PHE A 306 -8.33 7.12 2.05
CA PHE A 306 -7.16 7.31 1.21
C PHE A 306 -5.88 7.54 2.02
N ALA A 307 -5.95 8.38 3.05
CA ALA A 307 -4.83 8.63 3.95
C ALA A 307 -4.44 7.36 4.74
N TYR A 308 -5.41 6.59 5.24
CA TYR A 308 -5.17 5.35 5.98
C TYR A 308 -4.56 4.27 5.09
N PHE A 309 -5.15 3.97 3.93
CA PHE A 309 -4.60 2.99 3.00
C PHE A 309 -3.22 3.38 2.48
N GLY A 310 -3.01 4.66 2.16
CA GLY A 310 -1.71 5.14 1.73
C GLY A 310 -0.65 5.04 2.83
N THR A 311 -1.01 5.30 4.09
CA THR A 311 -0.13 5.10 5.24
C THR A 311 0.18 3.62 5.46
N GLY A 312 -0.82 2.75 5.32
CA GLY A 312 -0.63 1.29 5.34
C GLY A 312 0.41 0.84 4.31
N TRP A 313 0.36 1.39 3.09
CA TRP A 313 1.37 1.13 2.07
C TRP A 313 2.77 1.61 2.48
N VAL A 314 2.90 2.78 3.11
CA VAL A 314 4.19 3.25 3.64
C VAL A 314 4.76 2.25 4.64
N ILE A 315 3.92 1.68 5.53
CA ILE A 315 4.34 0.65 6.49
C ILE A 315 4.90 -0.59 5.78
N THR A 316 4.30 -1.03 4.66
CA THR A 316 4.80 -2.21 3.92
C THR A 316 6.19 -2.02 3.32
N VAL A 317 6.58 -0.77 3.03
CA VAL A 317 7.89 -0.43 2.46
C VAL A 317 8.98 -0.53 3.52
N ILE A 318 8.64 -0.31 4.80
CA ILE A 318 9.60 -0.45 5.88
C ILE A 318 9.87 -1.95 6.06
N PRO A 319 11.14 -2.42 5.96
CA PRO A 319 11.47 -3.84 6.02
C PRO A 319 11.43 -4.41 7.44
N ILE A 320 10.42 -4.03 8.23
CA ILE A 320 10.17 -4.53 9.60
C ILE A 320 9.47 -5.90 9.54
N SER A 321 8.52 -6.08 8.62
CA SER A 321 7.81 -7.35 8.43
C SER A 321 7.81 -7.77 6.95
N VAL A 322 7.30 -8.97 6.68
CA VAL A 322 7.16 -9.50 5.31
C VAL A 322 5.93 -8.85 4.69
N GLN A 323 6.14 -7.95 3.72
CA GLN A 323 5.08 -7.18 3.04
C GLN A 323 4.11 -6.46 4.00
N GLY A 324 4.59 -6.00 5.16
CA GLY A 324 3.73 -5.35 6.15
C GLY A 324 2.80 -6.29 6.92
N ALA A 325 2.90 -7.62 6.75
CA ALA A 325 2.07 -8.58 7.49
C ALA A 325 2.20 -8.42 9.02
N GLY A 326 1.06 -8.46 9.69
CA GLY A 326 0.88 -8.14 11.10
C GLY A 326 0.84 -6.64 11.36
N ALA A 327 1.79 -5.87 10.81
CA ALA A 327 1.91 -4.44 11.08
C ALA A 327 0.78 -3.61 10.43
N VAL A 328 0.42 -3.89 9.18
CA VAL A 328 -0.66 -3.20 8.47
C VAL A 328 -2.01 -3.54 9.07
N GLU A 329 -2.23 -4.81 9.43
CA GLU A 329 -3.46 -5.25 10.08
C GLU A 329 -3.67 -4.56 11.43
N LEU A 330 -2.62 -4.50 12.27
CA LEU A 330 -2.66 -3.76 13.54
C LEU A 330 -2.93 -2.27 13.32
N PHE A 331 -2.24 -1.65 12.36
CA PHE A 331 -2.47 -0.25 12.02
C PHE A 331 -3.90 -0.01 11.55
N TYR A 332 -4.46 -0.84 10.67
CA TYR A 332 -5.83 -0.72 10.22
C TYR A 332 -6.84 -0.91 11.35
N VAL A 333 -6.63 -1.86 12.25
CA VAL A 333 -7.48 -2.01 13.43
C VAL A 333 -7.49 -0.72 14.27
N GLU A 334 -6.36 -0.04 14.44
CA GLU A 334 -6.34 1.23 15.17
C GLU A 334 -7.08 2.36 14.44
N VAL A 335 -6.83 2.56 13.14
CA VAL A 335 -7.35 3.74 12.41
C VAL A 335 -8.79 3.56 11.89
N PHE A 336 -9.24 2.32 11.65
CA PHE A 336 -10.58 2.01 11.17
C PHE A 336 -11.58 1.62 12.27
N ARG A 337 -11.17 1.62 13.55
CA ARG A 337 -12.02 1.26 14.71
C ARG A 337 -13.38 1.96 14.73
N ASP A 338 -13.42 3.22 14.32
CA ASP A 338 -14.66 4.02 14.30
C ASP A 338 -15.60 3.65 13.13
N TYR A 339 -15.15 2.81 12.19
CA TYR A 339 -15.87 2.50 10.94
C TYR A 339 -16.35 1.06 10.82
N GLY A 340 -15.88 0.15 11.67
CA GLY A 340 -16.26 -1.24 11.61
C GLY A 340 -15.65 -2.09 12.72
N SER A 341 -16.13 -3.32 12.83
CA SER A 341 -15.62 -4.27 13.81
C SER A 341 -14.16 -4.68 13.50
N VAL A 342 -13.44 -5.16 14.51
CA VAL A 342 -12.10 -5.73 14.31
C VAL A 342 -12.11 -6.80 13.22
N SER A 343 -13.11 -7.69 13.22
CA SER A 343 -13.28 -8.74 12.20
C SER A 343 -13.50 -8.17 10.79
N GLN A 344 -14.32 -7.12 10.64
CA GLN A 344 -14.55 -6.45 9.36
C GLN A 344 -13.28 -5.77 8.83
N ILE A 345 -12.54 -5.09 9.70
CA ILE A 345 -11.28 -4.41 9.34
C ILE A 345 -10.23 -5.43 8.87
N LEU A 346 -10.18 -6.59 9.51
CA LEU A 346 -9.29 -7.67 9.11
C LEU A 346 -9.73 -8.32 7.79
N CYS A 347 -11.03 -8.53 7.59
CA CYS A 347 -11.57 -8.91 6.27
C CYS A 347 -11.16 -7.90 5.19
N LEU A 348 -11.22 -6.60 5.48
CA LEU A 348 -10.80 -5.54 4.57
C LEU A 348 -9.31 -5.62 4.25
N ALA A 349 -8.46 -5.76 5.26
CA ALA A 349 -7.01 -5.92 5.08
C ALA A 349 -6.68 -7.13 4.18
N LEU A 350 -7.34 -8.26 4.42
CA LEU A 350 -7.17 -9.48 3.63
C LEU A 350 -7.74 -9.34 2.21
N ALA A 351 -8.93 -8.76 2.05
CA ALA A 351 -9.56 -8.55 0.74
C ALA A 351 -8.72 -7.64 -0.15
N VAL A 352 -8.14 -6.58 0.42
CA VAL A 352 -7.20 -5.70 -0.29
C VAL A 352 -5.97 -6.48 -0.79
N ARG A 353 -5.42 -7.40 0.02
CA ARG A 353 -4.33 -8.28 -0.43
C ARG A 353 -4.77 -9.22 -1.55
N VAL A 354 -5.97 -9.80 -1.44
CA VAL A 354 -6.54 -10.66 -2.50
C VAL A 354 -6.67 -9.88 -3.81
N VAL A 355 -7.17 -8.64 -3.78
CA VAL A 355 -7.26 -7.76 -4.95
C VAL A 355 -5.89 -7.56 -5.60
N GLN A 356 -4.84 -7.32 -4.80
CA GLN A 356 -3.48 -7.15 -5.30
C GLN A 356 -2.91 -8.44 -5.92
N ILE A 357 -3.10 -9.58 -5.24
CA ILE A 357 -2.64 -10.90 -5.71
C ILE A 357 -3.34 -11.25 -7.04
N VAL A 358 -4.66 -11.15 -7.09
CA VAL A 358 -5.45 -11.44 -8.30
C VAL A 358 -5.04 -10.52 -9.45
N SER A 359 -4.81 -9.24 -9.16
CA SER A 359 -4.36 -8.26 -10.15
C SER A 359 -2.91 -8.52 -10.63
N SER A 360 -2.11 -9.29 -9.88
CA SER A 360 -0.75 -9.70 -10.26
C SER A 360 -0.69 -11.02 -11.04
N LEU A 361 -1.78 -11.80 -11.08
CA LEU A 361 -1.83 -13.13 -11.75
C LEU A 361 -1.44 -13.12 -13.23
N PRO A 362 -1.73 -12.09 -14.05
CA PRO A 362 -1.22 -12.04 -15.42
C PRO A 362 0.31 -12.15 -15.49
N GLY A 363 1.01 -11.61 -14.48
CA GLY A 363 2.46 -11.76 -14.33
C GLY A 363 2.91 -13.18 -14.00
N ALA A 364 2.12 -13.90 -13.20
CA ALA A 364 2.38 -15.31 -12.89
C ALA A 364 2.31 -16.17 -14.16
N VAL A 365 1.28 -15.98 -14.97
CA VAL A 365 1.11 -16.70 -16.25
C VAL A 365 2.31 -16.44 -17.16
N LEU A 366 2.73 -15.18 -17.31
CA LEU A 366 3.91 -14.83 -18.12
C LEU A 366 5.22 -15.43 -17.59
N PHE A 367 5.36 -15.50 -16.27
CA PHE A 367 6.54 -16.10 -15.63
C PHE A 367 6.59 -17.62 -15.86
N PHE A 368 5.48 -18.34 -15.63
CA PHE A 368 5.43 -19.79 -15.79
C PHE A 368 5.48 -20.26 -17.25
N LEU A 369 5.04 -19.43 -18.20
CA LEU A 369 5.18 -19.71 -19.64
C LEU A 369 6.63 -19.59 -20.14
N GLY A 370 7.61 -19.33 -19.26
CA GLY A 370 9.04 -19.36 -19.60
C GLY A 370 9.53 -18.13 -20.36
N ALA A 371 8.70 -17.10 -20.55
CA ALA A 371 9.10 -15.87 -21.22
C ALA A 371 10.12 -15.05 -20.42
N HIS A 372 10.23 -15.30 -19.11
CA HIS A 372 10.97 -14.48 -18.16
C HIS A 372 11.52 -15.33 -17.00
N HIS A 373 12.83 -15.62 -16.97
CA HIS A 373 13.48 -16.35 -15.89
C HIS A 373 14.08 -15.41 -14.84
N LEU A 374 14.12 -15.86 -13.58
CA LEU A 374 14.86 -15.14 -12.54
C LEU A 374 16.37 -15.22 -12.80
N PRO A 375 17.13 -14.17 -12.46
CA PRO A 375 18.58 -14.20 -12.54
C PRO A 375 19.19 -15.20 -11.57
N THR A 376 20.13 -16.01 -12.07
CA THR A 376 20.91 -16.93 -11.24
C THR A 376 21.97 -16.14 -10.45
N PRO A 377 22.36 -16.52 -9.21
CA PRO A 377 23.42 -15.82 -8.47
C PRO A 377 24.71 -15.63 -9.27
N GLN A 378 25.07 -16.60 -10.10
CA GLN A 378 26.22 -16.53 -11.01
C GLN A 378 26.07 -15.46 -12.10
N GLU A 379 24.85 -15.22 -12.60
CA GLU A 379 24.57 -14.17 -13.58
C GLU A 379 24.64 -12.79 -12.93
N MET A 380 24.23 -12.65 -11.67
CA MET A 380 24.40 -11.41 -10.91
C MET A 380 25.89 -11.13 -10.64
N GLU A 381 26.66 -12.15 -10.24
CA GLU A 381 28.12 -12.00 -10.05
C GLU A 381 28.85 -11.70 -11.36
N ALA A 382 28.44 -12.29 -12.50
CA ALA A 382 28.98 -11.98 -13.81
C ALA A 382 28.68 -10.53 -14.26
N LEU A 383 27.53 -9.98 -13.85
CA LEU A 383 27.21 -8.58 -14.10
C LEU A 383 28.10 -7.64 -13.28
N GLU A 384 28.38 -7.97 -12.02
CA GLU A 384 29.29 -7.20 -11.14
C GLU A 384 30.76 -7.33 -11.58
N GLY A 385 31.20 -8.50 -12.05
CA GLY A 385 32.59 -8.76 -12.48
C GLY A 385 32.98 -8.20 -13.85
N SER A 386 32.01 -7.81 -14.68
CA SER A 386 32.27 -7.23 -16.02
C SER A 386 32.67 -5.75 -16.02
N GLU A 387 32.76 -5.11 -14.83
CA GLU A 387 33.25 -3.74 -14.65
C GLU A 387 34.74 -3.67 -14.20
N GLY A 388 35.46 -4.80 -14.25
CA GLY A 388 36.91 -4.87 -13.97
C GLY A 388 37.78 -4.48 -15.14
#